data_AF-A0A6V7X9Y9-F1
#
_entry.id   AF-A0A6V7X9Y9-F1
#
_cell.length_a   1.000
_cell.length_b   1.000
_cell.length_c   1.000
_cell.angle_alpha   90.00
_cell.angle_beta   90.00
_cell.angle_gamma   90.00
#
_symmetry.space_group_name_H-M   'P 1'
#
loop_
_entity.id
_entity.type
_entity.pdbx_description
1 polymer ?
#
loop_
_entity_poly.entity_id
_entity_poly.type
_entity_poly.pdbx_seq_one_letter_code
_entity_poly.pdbx_strand_id
1 'polypeptide(L)'
;MAFLATIFVDDFNGFLPQHAFKFQGMLLDKLAEDSNENNYPENVYNVSLEALTTAATDYFARKRRNMCSSVNDIFRVVYVIIVACPCPMEKIVFDDQIDVDLNVSTDDNDTDLKSYLDSYFQIMQTDECQRCGNKNAPALTYIWRLPDVLIIHLGRVKP
;
A
#
# COMPACT_ATOMS: atom_id res chain seq x y z
N MET A 1 1.12 -22.82 -1.83
CA MET A 1 0.81 -21.56 -2.54
C MET A 1 0.35 -21.88 -3.97
N ALA A 2 -0.86 -22.41 -4.15
CA ALA A 2 -1.38 -22.77 -5.49
C ALA A 2 -2.84 -22.32 -5.71
N PHE A 3 -3.41 -21.56 -4.77
CA PHE A 3 -4.84 -21.23 -4.76
C PHE A 3 -5.15 -19.81 -5.25
N LEU A 4 -4.18 -18.88 -5.22
CA LEU A 4 -4.41 -17.50 -5.66
C LEU A 4 -4.23 -17.34 -7.18
N ALA A 5 -3.25 -18.03 -7.78
CA ALA A 5 -3.00 -17.92 -9.23
C ALA A 5 -4.17 -18.41 -10.09
N THR A 6 -4.95 -19.37 -9.61
CA THR A 6 -6.05 -20.00 -10.37
C THR A 6 -7.31 -19.14 -10.45
N ILE A 7 -7.50 -18.17 -9.54
CA ILE A 7 -8.71 -17.33 -9.50
C ILE A 7 -8.60 -16.14 -10.48
N PHE A 8 -7.40 -15.62 -10.72
CA PHE A 8 -7.21 -14.37 -11.50
C PHE A 8 -7.19 -14.55 -13.02
N VAL A 9 -6.81 -15.73 -13.52
CA VAL A 9 -6.74 -15.98 -14.97
C VAL A 9 -8.13 -15.94 -15.61
N ASP A 10 -9.19 -16.25 -14.86
CA ASP A 10 -10.54 -16.38 -15.42
C ASP A 10 -11.28 -15.05 -15.63
N ASP A 11 -10.93 -13.98 -14.90
CA ASP A 11 -11.63 -12.68 -14.99
C ASP A 11 -11.41 -11.95 -16.33
N PHE A 12 -10.29 -12.23 -17.02
CA PHE A 12 -9.94 -11.59 -18.30
C PHE A 12 -10.00 -12.52 -19.52
N ASN A 13 -10.42 -13.77 -19.36
CA ASN A 13 -10.52 -14.76 -20.45
C ASN A 13 -11.80 -14.64 -21.30
N GLY A 14 -12.65 -13.63 -21.04
CA GLY A 14 -13.91 -13.40 -21.75
C GLY A 14 -13.90 -12.18 -22.68
N PHE A 15 -14.98 -11.99 -23.42
CA PHE A 15 -15.22 -10.81 -24.27
C PHE A 15 -16.05 -9.71 -23.58
N LEU A 16 -16.32 -9.86 -22.28
CA LEU A 16 -17.11 -8.89 -21.52
C LEU A 16 -16.27 -7.64 -21.20
N PRO A 17 -16.90 -6.45 -21.13
CA PRO A 17 -16.21 -5.26 -20.64
C PRO A 17 -15.66 -5.47 -19.23
N GLN A 18 -14.40 -5.07 -19.01
CA GLN A 18 -13.72 -5.17 -17.73
C GLN A 18 -13.26 -3.80 -17.24
N HIS A 19 -12.99 -3.69 -15.93
CA HIS A 19 -12.48 -2.46 -15.33
C HIS A 19 -10.99 -2.29 -15.64
N ALA A 20 -10.62 -1.19 -16.30
CA ALA A 20 -9.24 -0.89 -16.67
C ALA A 20 -8.29 -0.84 -15.47
N PHE A 21 -8.77 -0.34 -14.32
CA PHE A 21 -8.00 -0.32 -13.06
C PHE A 21 -7.58 -1.72 -12.60
N LYS A 22 -8.52 -2.68 -12.61
CA LYS A 22 -8.22 -4.07 -12.25
C LYS A 22 -7.22 -4.70 -13.21
N PHE A 23 -7.36 -4.43 -14.50
CA PHE A 23 -6.43 -4.92 -15.52
C PHE A 23 -5.02 -4.37 -15.31
N GLN A 24 -4.90 -3.06 -15.05
CA GLN A 24 -3.63 -2.41 -14.80
C GLN A 24 -2.93 -2.97 -13.55
N GLY A 25 -3.65 -3.09 -12.42
CA GLY A 25 -3.08 -3.67 -11.20
C GLY A 25 -2.53 -5.08 -11.43
N MET A 26 -3.33 -5.94 -12.08
CA MET A 26 -2.89 -7.29 -12.45
C MET A 26 -1.64 -7.27 -13.36
N LEU A 27 -1.62 -6.41 -14.38
CA LEU A 27 -0.50 -6.32 -15.31
C LEU A 27 0.78 -5.89 -14.58
N LEU A 28 0.71 -4.86 -13.73
CA LEU A 28 1.88 -4.36 -13.02
C LEU A 28 2.38 -5.36 -11.98
N ASP A 29 1.49 -6.03 -11.25
CA ASP A 29 1.89 -7.10 -10.33
C ASP A 29 2.58 -8.24 -11.06
N LYS A 30 2.05 -8.66 -12.22
CA LYS A 30 2.69 -9.71 -13.03
C LYS A 30 4.03 -9.29 -13.60
N LEU A 31 4.16 -8.07 -14.12
CA LEU A 31 5.44 -7.56 -14.59
C LEU A 31 6.46 -7.43 -13.45
N ALA A 32 6.00 -7.09 -12.24
CA ALA A 32 6.85 -7.04 -11.05
C ALA A 32 7.29 -8.44 -10.59
N GLU A 33 6.38 -9.42 -10.58
CA GLU A 33 6.66 -10.84 -10.26
C GLU A 33 7.63 -11.46 -11.27
N ASP A 34 7.38 -11.29 -12.56
CA ASP A 34 8.23 -11.85 -13.64
C ASP A 34 9.65 -11.27 -13.61
N SER A 35 9.80 -10.07 -13.03
CA SER A 35 11.09 -9.39 -12.87
C SER A 35 11.74 -9.65 -11.50
N ASN A 36 11.07 -10.36 -10.58
CA ASN A 36 11.58 -10.65 -9.23
C ASN A 36 12.05 -12.10 -9.10
N GLU A 37 13.23 -12.28 -8.52
CA GLU A 37 13.81 -13.63 -8.30
C GLU A 37 13.34 -14.28 -6.98
N ASN A 38 12.63 -13.59 -6.07
CA ASN A 38 12.28 -14.13 -4.74
C ASN A 38 10.94 -13.62 -4.19
N ASN A 39 10.32 -14.39 -3.28
CA ASN A 39 9.09 -14.03 -2.56
C ASN A 39 9.37 -13.30 -1.23
N TYR A 40 8.52 -12.33 -0.86
CA TYR A 40 8.70 -11.43 0.29
C TYR A 40 7.61 -11.62 1.37
N PRO A 41 7.97 -11.82 2.66
CA PRO A 41 7.01 -11.74 3.77
C PRO A 41 6.84 -10.30 4.30
N GLU A 42 5.65 -9.99 4.85
CA GLU A 42 5.33 -8.72 5.54
C GLU A 42 6.37 -8.35 6.62
N ASN A 43 6.79 -7.08 6.67
CA ASN A 43 7.78 -6.59 7.63
C ASN A 43 7.14 -5.68 8.69
N VAL A 44 6.94 -6.25 9.89
CA VAL A 44 6.48 -5.53 11.07
C VAL A 44 7.66 -5.27 12.00
N TYR A 45 7.88 -4.00 12.36
CA TYR A 45 8.94 -3.58 13.28
C TYR A 45 8.33 -3.14 14.62
N ASN A 46 8.77 -3.79 15.72
CA ASN A 46 8.43 -3.39 17.08
C ASN A 46 9.58 -2.55 17.64
N VAL A 47 9.65 -1.27 17.28
CA VAL A 47 10.77 -0.37 17.60
C VAL A 47 10.28 1.01 18.02
N SER A 48 11.07 1.72 18.83
CA SER A 48 10.78 3.11 19.21
C SER A 48 10.95 4.07 18.01
N LEU A 49 10.28 5.23 18.04
CA LEU A 49 10.41 6.28 17.01
C LEU A 49 11.87 6.67 16.69
N GLU A 50 12.76 6.66 17.69
CA GLU A 50 14.19 6.98 17.52
C GLU A 50 14.92 5.97 16.60
N ALA A 51 14.38 4.77 16.45
CA ALA A 51 14.91 3.72 15.57
C ALA A 51 14.25 3.69 14.18
N LEU A 52 13.34 4.63 13.86
CA LEU A 52 12.58 4.67 12.60
C LEU A 52 13.50 4.69 11.37
N THR A 53 14.58 5.49 11.39
CA THR A 53 15.51 5.59 10.26
C THR A 53 16.28 4.27 10.04
N THR A 54 16.61 3.57 11.13
CA THR A 54 17.26 2.26 11.08
C THR A 54 16.30 1.20 10.53
N ALA A 55 15.04 1.21 10.99
CA ALA A 55 14.00 0.31 10.49
C ALA A 55 13.73 0.54 8.99
N ALA A 56 13.65 1.79 8.55
CA ALA A 56 13.54 2.13 7.13
C ALA A 56 14.73 1.61 6.33
N THR A 57 15.96 1.81 6.83
CA THR A 57 17.18 1.35 6.14
C THR A 57 17.18 -0.16 5.97
N ASP A 58 16.83 -0.91 7.01
CA ASP A 58 16.69 -2.38 6.95
C ASP A 58 15.58 -2.79 5.98
N TYR A 59 14.43 -2.12 6.03
CA TYR A 59 13.31 -2.35 5.12
C TYR A 59 13.72 -2.20 3.65
N PHE A 60 14.35 -1.08 3.27
CA PHE A 60 14.81 -0.87 1.89
C PHE A 60 15.93 -1.83 1.48
N ALA A 61 16.84 -2.17 2.40
CA ALA A 61 17.88 -3.16 2.13
C ALA A 61 17.29 -4.54 1.83
N ARG A 62 16.25 -4.96 2.55
CA ARG A 62 15.52 -6.21 2.30
C ARG A 62 14.68 -6.14 1.04
N LYS A 63 13.96 -5.04 0.81
CA LYS A 63 13.18 -4.80 -0.40
C LYS A 63 14.05 -4.93 -1.64
N ARG A 64 15.24 -4.32 -1.65
CA ARG A 64 16.19 -4.44 -2.77
C ARG A 64 16.67 -5.88 -3.01
N ARG A 65 16.74 -6.74 -1.99
CA ARG A 65 17.15 -8.14 -2.17
C ARG A 65 16.04 -9.03 -2.70
N ASN A 66 14.78 -8.69 -2.41
CA ASN A 66 13.65 -9.60 -2.58
C ASN A 66 12.60 -9.11 -3.59
N MET A 67 12.55 -7.81 -3.85
CA MET A 67 11.54 -7.15 -4.68
C MET A 67 12.19 -6.16 -5.68
N CYS A 68 13.36 -6.52 -6.20
CA CYS A 68 14.08 -5.71 -7.19
C CYS A 68 13.46 -5.88 -8.58
N SER A 69 12.49 -5.03 -8.90
CA SER A 69 11.99 -4.89 -10.26
C SER A 69 11.90 -3.42 -10.65
N SER A 70 12.10 -3.13 -11.93
CA SER A 70 11.89 -1.79 -12.48
C SER A 70 10.48 -1.28 -12.21
N VAL A 71 9.49 -2.17 -12.22
CA VAL A 71 8.10 -1.85 -11.88
C VAL A 71 7.98 -1.37 -10.43
N ASN A 72 8.58 -2.09 -9.48
CA ASN A 72 8.55 -1.70 -8.07
C ASN A 72 9.29 -0.39 -7.80
N ASP A 73 10.36 -0.12 -8.54
CA ASP A 73 11.11 1.13 -8.41
C ASP A 73 10.36 2.33 -8.98
N ILE A 74 9.70 2.15 -10.13
CA ILE A 74 9.01 3.23 -10.85
C ILE A 74 7.67 3.57 -10.21
N PHE A 75 6.87 2.58 -9.80
CA PHE A 75 5.44 2.79 -9.49
C PHE A 75 5.09 2.70 -8.00
N ARG A 76 5.90 2.01 -7.16
CA ARG A 76 5.49 1.79 -5.76
C ARG A 76 5.76 2.99 -4.86
N VAL A 77 4.69 3.52 -4.28
CA VAL A 77 4.72 4.42 -3.13
C VAL A 77 4.95 3.60 -1.87
N VAL A 78 5.79 4.12 -0.97
CA VAL A 78 6.08 3.49 0.33
C VAL A 78 5.44 4.32 1.42
N TYR A 79 4.63 3.67 2.24
CA TYR A 79 4.02 4.24 3.44
C TYR A 79 4.75 3.78 4.69
N VAL A 80 4.67 4.59 5.73
CA VAL A 80 4.94 4.19 7.09
C VAL A 80 3.67 4.35 7.91
N ILE A 81 3.29 3.29 8.61
CA ILE A 81 2.15 3.27 9.52
C ILE A 81 2.71 3.19 10.94
N ILE A 82 2.34 4.16 11.77
CA ILE A 82 2.78 4.26 13.16
C ILE A 82 1.56 4.08 14.06
N VAL A 83 1.54 3.00 14.84
CA VAL A 83 0.49 2.76 15.83
C VAL A 83 0.85 3.45 17.14
N ALA A 84 0.17 4.55 17.42
CA ALA A 84 0.37 5.39 18.59
C ALA A 84 -0.49 4.89 19.78
N CYS A 85 -0.09 3.76 20.36
CA CYS A 85 -0.70 3.30 21.60
C CYS A 85 -0.08 4.05 22.80
N PRO A 86 -0.81 4.32 23.91
CA PRO A 86 -0.22 4.85 25.16
C PRO A 86 0.86 3.95 25.78
N CYS A 87 1.09 2.76 25.22
CA CYS A 87 2.15 1.86 25.63
C CYS A 87 3.54 2.41 25.21
N PRO A 88 4.62 2.07 25.92
CA PRO A 88 5.99 2.48 25.55
C PRO A 88 6.52 1.91 24.22
N MET A 89 5.69 1.16 23.49
CA MET A 89 6.08 0.46 22.28
C MET A 89 5.17 0.94 21.16
N GLU A 90 5.78 1.59 20.18
CA GLU A 90 5.15 1.94 18.91
C GLU A 90 5.38 0.77 17.95
N LYS A 91 4.34 0.41 17.19
CA LYS A 91 4.46 -0.51 16.07
C LYS A 91 4.66 0.34 14.84
N ILE A 92 5.75 0.07 14.11
CA ILE A 92 6.06 0.72 12.84
C ILE A 92 5.95 -0.33 11.75
N VAL A 93 5.12 -0.07 10.76
CA VAL A 93 4.93 -0.94 9.58
C VAL A 93 5.27 -0.13 8.35
N PHE A 94 6.07 -0.72 7.47
CA PHE A 94 6.26 -0.18 6.13
C PHE A 94 5.41 -0.98 5.16
N ASP A 95 4.64 -0.28 4.35
CA ASP A 95 3.76 -0.87 3.34
C ASP A 95 4.00 -0.25 1.97
N ASP A 96 3.78 -1.02 0.92
CA ASP A 96 3.99 -0.62 -0.46
C ASP A 96 2.71 -0.76 -1.26
N GLN A 97 2.29 0.31 -1.93
CA GLN A 97 1.22 0.22 -2.92
C GLN A 97 1.71 0.66 -4.29
N ILE A 98 1.18 0.03 -5.33
CA ILE A 98 1.57 0.28 -6.72
C ILE A 98 0.73 1.39 -7.37
N ASP A 99 -0.44 1.66 -6.80
CA ASP A 99 -1.38 2.69 -7.20
C ASP A 99 -2.12 3.24 -5.97
N VAL A 100 -2.78 4.38 -6.15
CA VAL A 100 -3.59 5.05 -5.15
C VAL A 100 -5.04 5.10 -5.64
N ASP A 101 -5.93 4.38 -4.97
CA ASP A 101 -7.37 4.41 -5.27
C ASP A 101 -8.10 5.41 -4.37
N LEU A 102 -8.51 6.54 -4.95
CA LEU A 102 -9.25 7.59 -4.27
C LEU A 102 -10.75 7.32 -4.37
N ASN A 103 -11.43 7.20 -3.23
CA ASN A 103 -12.89 7.14 -3.22
C ASN A 103 -13.46 8.55 -3.47
N VAL A 104 -14.00 8.76 -4.66
CA VAL A 104 -14.52 10.06 -5.11
C VAL A 104 -16.04 10.01 -5.11
N SER A 105 -16.67 10.86 -4.31
CA SER A 105 -18.11 11.07 -4.34
C SER A 105 -18.52 11.77 -5.64
N THR A 106 -19.53 11.24 -6.33
CA THR A 106 -20.08 11.89 -7.53
C THR A 106 -20.94 13.11 -7.21
N ASP A 107 -21.33 13.28 -5.94
CA ASP A 107 -22.16 14.39 -5.49
C ASP A 107 -21.33 15.63 -5.10
N ASP A 108 -20.02 15.44 -4.90
CA ASP A 108 -19.07 16.49 -4.56
C ASP A 108 -18.56 17.16 -5.85
N ASN A 109 -19.39 18.01 -6.45
CA ASN A 109 -19.04 18.70 -7.70
C ASN A 109 -17.84 19.67 -7.60
N ASP A 110 -17.38 20.01 -6.39
CA ASP A 110 -16.38 21.06 -6.15
C ASP A 110 -15.13 20.60 -5.37
N THR A 111 -14.98 19.31 -5.07
CA THR A 111 -13.78 18.83 -4.35
C THR A 111 -12.61 18.64 -5.32
N ASP A 112 -11.51 19.37 -5.09
CA ASP A 112 -10.31 19.23 -5.92
C ASP A 112 -9.53 17.93 -5.62
N LEU A 113 -8.66 17.52 -6.55
CA LEU A 113 -7.84 16.33 -6.40
C LEU A 113 -6.95 16.39 -5.15
N LYS A 114 -6.50 17.59 -4.77
CA LYS A 114 -5.64 17.80 -3.61
C LYS A 114 -6.36 17.43 -2.33
N SER A 115 -7.63 17.82 -2.17
CA SER A 115 -8.45 17.47 -1.01
C SER A 115 -8.63 15.95 -0.88
N TYR A 116 -8.84 15.24 -1.99
CA TYR A 116 -8.92 13.77 -1.95
C TYR A 116 -7.58 13.12 -1.56
N LEU A 117 -6.47 13.62 -2.10
CA LEU A 117 -5.13 13.12 -1.76
C LEU A 117 -4.77 13.43 -0.30
N ASP A 118 -5.07 14.64 0.18
CA ASP A 118 -4.86 15.02 1.57
C ASP A 118 -5.63 14.08 2.50
N SER A 119 -6.91 13.80 2.19
CA SER A 119 -7.71 12.85 2.95
C SER A 119 -7.19 11.42 2.87
N TYR A 120 -6.71 10.99 1.71
CA TYR A 120 -6.21 9.63 1.50
C TYR A 120 -4.89 9.38 2.22
N PHE A 121 -4.00 10.37 2.27
CA PHE A 121 -2.72 10.26 2.95
C PHE A 121 -2.76 10.65 4.44
N GLN A 122 -3.83 11.31 4.91
CA GLN A 122 -4.04 11.65 6.32
C GLN A 122 -5.08 10.74 6.99
N ILE A 123 -5.13 9.46 6.62
CA ILE A 123 -6.08 8.53 7.23
C ILE A 123 -5.57 8.15 8.62
N MET A 124 -6.33 8.55 9.63
CA MET A 124 -6.26 7.97 10.96
C MET A 124 -7.04 6.65 10.94
N GLN A 125 -6.32 5.54 11.00
CA GLN A 125 -6.93 4.22 11.11
C GLN A 125 -6.87 3.74 12.57
N THR A 126 -7.46 2.58 12.82
CA THR A 126 -7.31 1.86 14.08
C THR A 126 -6.65 0.51 13.82
N ASP A 127 -5.64 0.17 14.62
CA ASP A 127 -4.98 -1.14 14.59
C ASP A 127 -4.95 -1.76 15.99
N GLU A 128 -4.67 -3.06 16.08
CA GLU A 128 -4.52 -3.78 17.32
C GLU A 128 -3.11 -3.61 17.90
N CYS A 129 -3.02 -3.02 19.09
CA CYS A 129 -1.77 -2.97 19.84
C CYS A 129 -1.41 -4.37 20.36
N GLN A 130 -0.34 -4.97 19.85
CA GLN A 130 0.12 -6.30 20.26
C GLN A 130 0.55 -6.38 21.75
N ARG A 131 0.79 -5.25 22.41
CA ARG A 131 1.24 -5.22 23.81
C ARG A 131 0.10 -5.21 24.81
N CYS A 132 -0.94 -4.40 24.58
CA CYS A 132 -2.07 -4.27 25.51
C CYS A 132 -3.38 -4.87 24.98
N GLY A 133 -3.40 -5.37 23.74
CA GLY A 133 -4.59 -5.94 23.10
C GLY A 133 -5.67 -4.93 22.75
N ASN A 134 -5.38 -3.62 22.82
CA ASN A 134 -6.33 -2.60 22.40
C ASN A 134 -6.48 -2.65 20.87
N LYS A 135 -7.66 -3.08 20.41
CA LYS A 135 -8.02 -3.19 18.99
C LYS A 135 -8.27 -1.86 18.29
N ASN A 136 -8.41 -0.78 19.06
CA ASN A 136 -8.71 0.55 18.56
C ASN A 136 -7.55 1.52 18.84
N ALA A 137 -6.30 1.07 18.74
CA ALA A 137 -5.16 1.95 18.90
C ALA A 137 -5.05 2.85 17.64
N PRO A 138 -4.88 4.17 17.80
CA PRO A 138 -4.81 5.07 16.66
C PRO A 138 -3.55 4.78 15.83
N ALA A 139 -3.72 4.64 14.53
CA ALA A 139 -2.66 4.43 13.56
C ALA A 139 -2.59 5.62 12.61
N LEU A 140 -1.40 6.19 12.46
CA LEU A 140 -1.13 7.30 11.55
C LEU A 140 -0.34 6.78 10.37
N THR A 141 -0.83 7.05 9.16
CA THR A 141 -0.15 6.68 7.92
C THR A 141 0.55 7.91 7.35
N TYR A 142 1.80 7.76 6.94
CA TYR A 142 2.57 8.81 6.28
C TYR A 142 3.22 8.26 5.02
N ILE A 143 3.38 9.11 4.01
CA ILE A 143 4.20 8.79 2.84
C ILE A 143 5.66 8.83 3.24
N TRP A 144 6.36 7.70 3.11
CA TRP A 144 7.80 7.62 3.32
C TRP A 144 8.57 7.93 2.03
N ARG A 145 8.13 7.39 0.90
CA ARG A 145 8.78 7.60 -0.41
C ARG A 145 7.73 7.65 -1.52
N LEU A 146 7.79 8.71 -2.34
CA LEU A 146 7.00 8.79 -3.57
C LEU A 146 7.66 7.96 -4.70
N PRO A 147 6.86 7.40 -5.61
CA PRO A 147 7.35 6.74 -6.81
C PRO A 147 7.78 7.77 -7.87
N ASP A 148 8.54 7.31 -8.87
CA ASP A 148 8.88 8.14 -10.04
C ASP A 148 7.63 8.43 -10.89
N VAL A 149 6.71 7.47 -10.96
CA VAL A 149 5.42 7.60 -11.63
C VAL A 149 4.33 7.18 -10.65
N LEU A 150 3.56 8.15 -10.18
CA LEU A 150 2.40 7.89 -9.33
C LEU A 150 1.16 7.64 -10.19
N ILE A 151 0.50 6.51 -9.95
CA ILE A 151 -0.78 6.20 -10.59
C ILE A 151 -1.91 6.47 -9.60
N ILE A 152 -2.84 7.33 -9.98
CA ILE A 152 -4.01 7.68 -9.18
C ILE A 152 -5.25 7.20 -9.91
N HIS A 153 -5.98 6.29 -9.29
CA HIS A 153 -7.31 5.89 -9.71
C HIS A 153 -8.36 6.71 -8.99
N LEU A 154 -9.34 7.20 -9.76
CA LEU A 154 -10.51 7.87 -9.20
C LEU A 154 -11.63 6.84 -9.12
N GLY A 155 -11.74 6.19 -7.96
CA GLY A 155 -12.81 5.27 -7.59
C GLY A 155 -14.15 5.99 -7.53
N ARG A 156 -14.75 6.22 -8.69
CA ARG A 156 -16.09 6.76 -8.83
C ARG A 156 -17.10 5.64 -8.56
N VAL A 157 -17.66 5.62 -7.36
CA VAL A 157 -18.79 4.75 -7.06
C VAL A 157 -20.01 5.32 -7.79
N LYS A 158 -20.55 4.60 -8.78
CA LYS A 158 -21.89 4.94 -9.29
C LYS A 158 -22.90 4.66 -8.17
N PRO A 159 -23.85 5.57 -7.89
CA PRO A 159 -24.97 5.27 -7.01
C PRO A 159 -25.79 4.08 -7.54
#